data_AF-A0A1V6BC51-F1
#
_entry.id   AF-A0A1V6BC51-F1
#
_cell.length_a   1.000
_cell.length_b   1.000
_cell.length_c   1.000
_cell.angle_alpha   90.00
_cell.angle_beta   90.00
_cell.angle_gamma   90.00
#
_symmetry.space_group_name_H-M   'P 1'
#
loop_
_entity.id
_entity.type
_entity.pdbx_description
1 polymer ?
#
loop_
_entity_poly.entity_id
_entity_poly.type
_entity_poly.pdbx_seq_one_letter_code
_entity_poly.pdbx_strand_id
1 'polypeptide(L)'
;MSNDMHNQPKHGYYTGDIHNQFVEEHYDPKNKKIIWRTFWILLIATIVEVAIAFIPVHKEILQWTFVALTIFKSAYIVGVFMHLGKEKRDLQYSILLPFVLIVYLIALCLIEGIYLHNIG
;
A
#
# COMPACT_ATOMS: atom_id res chain seq x y z
N MET A 1 -23.14 43.39 -35.27
CA MET A 1 -23.15 41.92 -35.48
C MET A 1 -21.86 41.39 -34.83
N SER A 2 -21.82 41.29 -33.50
CA SER A 2 -22.21 40.11 -32.72
C SER A 2 -21.27 38.92 -32.96
N ASN A 3 -20.36 38.66 -32.00
CA ASN A 3 -20.14 37.37 -31.35
C ASN A 3 -18.67 37.03 -31.05
N ASP A 4 -18.03 37.76 -30.13
CA ASP A 4 -16.74 37.33 -29.55
C ASP A 4 -16.78 37.32 -28.00
N MET A 5 -17.96 37.07 -27.41
CA MET A 5 -18.18 37.15 -25.96
C MET A 5 -18.60 35.82 -25.32
N HIS A 6 -17.94 34.73 -25.73
CA HIS A 6 -17.93 33.48 -24.95
C HIS A 6 -16.51 32.93 -24.83
N ASN A 7 -15.69 33.56 -24.01
CA ASN A 7 -14.65 32.85 -23.29
C ASN A 7 -14.44 33.51 -21.92
N GLN A 8 -15.33 33.17 -21.00
CA GLN A 8 -15.27 33.64 -19.62
C GLN A 8 -13.96 33.14 -18.98
N PRO A 9 -13.09 34.03 -18.46
CA PRO A 9 -11.89 33.60 -17.74
C PRO A 9 -12.31 32.90 -16.44
N LYS A 10 -11.64 31.80 -16.11
CA LYS A 10 -11.91 31.01 -14.89
C LYS A 10 -11.68 31.89 -13.67
N HIS A 11 -12.74 32.25 -12.96
CA HIS A 11 -12.67 33.10 -11.79
C HIS A 11 -11.93 32.39 -10.65
N GLY A 12 -10.72 32.85 -10.35
CA GLY A 12 -10.01 32.55 -9.11
C GLY A 12 -10.35 33.61 -8.05
N TYR A 13 -10.54 33.18 -6.81
CA TYR A 13 -10.71 34.08 -5.66
C TYR A 13 -9.35 34.59 -5.21
N TYR A 14 -9.18 35.91 -5.13
CA TYR A 14 -8.00 36.53 -4.53
C TYR A 14 -8.23 36.65 -3.02
N THR A 15 -7.30 36.15 -2.21
CA THR A 15 -7.15 36.57 -0.81
C THR A 15 -5.79 37.23 -0.67
N GLY A 16 -5.77 38.43 -0.10
CA GLY A 16 -4.67 39.42 -0.23
C GLY A 16 -3.63 39.36 0.89
N ASP A 17 -3.15 38.17 1.24
CA ASP A 17 -2.23 37.97 2.36
C ASP A 17 -1.20 36.87 2.06
N ILE A 18 0.06 37.10 2.46
CA ILE A 18 1.28 36.35 2.08
C ILE A 18 1.31 34.88 2.61
N HIS A 19 0.20 34.38 3.15
CA HIS A 19 0.03 32.98 3.53
C HIS A 19 -1.02 32.27 2.68
N ASN A 20 -0.71 31.98 1.42
CA ASN A 20 -1.26 30.80 0.75
C ASN A 20 -0.52 30.52 -0.56
N GLN A 21 0.51 29.67 -0.45
CA GLN A 21 1.08 29.01 -1.61
C GLN A 21 0.00 28.06 -2.14
N PHE A 22 -0.56 28.36 -3.32
CA PHE A 22 -1.47 27.48 -4.03
C PHE A 22 -0.72 26.19 -4.39
N VAL A 23 -0.80 25.18 -3.52
CA VAL A 23 -0.50 23.81 -3.92
C VAL A 23 -1.72 23.40 -4.75
N GLU A 24 -1.62 23.50 -6.07
CA GLU A 24 -2.52 22.71 -6.92
C GLU A 24 -2.31 21.26 -6.49
N GLU A 25 -3.26 20.71 -5.74
CA GLU A 25 -3.29 19.28 -5.46
C GLU A 25 -3.58 18.61 -6.81
N HIS A 26 -2.50 18.40 -7.59
CA HIS A 26 -2.54 17.67 -8.84
C HIS A 26 -2.91 16.22 -8.52
N TYR A 27 -4.21 15.97 -8.37
CA TYR A 27 -4.81 14.66 -8.31
C TYR A 27 -4.49 13.93 -9.63
N ASP A 28 -3.39 13.18 -9.66
CA ASP A 28 -3.00 12.40 -10.84
C ASP A 28 -3.85 11.11 -10.88
N PRO A 29 -4.83 10.99 -11.80
CA PRO A 29 -5.72 9.83 -11.88
C PRO A 29 -4.99 8.52 -12.20
N LYS A 30 -3.70 8.58 -12.56
CA LYS A 30 -2.88 7.40 -12.89
C LYS A 30 -2.70 6.45 -11.72
N ASN A 31 -2.64 6.96 -10.49
CA ASN A 31 -2.41 6.13 -9.29
C ASN A 31 -3.62 5.23 -8.99
N LYS A 32 -4.84 5.74 -9.15
CA LYS A 32 -6.08 4.97 -8.93
C LYS A 32 -6.15 3.73 -9.84
N LYS A 33 -5.71 3.85 -11.09
CA LYS A 33 -5.74 2.73 -12.06
C LYS A 33 -4.81 1.58 -11.66
N ILE A 34 -3.65 1.89 -11.10
CA ILE A 34 -2.65 0.89 -10.68
C ILE A 34 -3.16 0.11 -9.47
N ILE A 35 -3.75 0.81 -8.49
CA ILE A 35 -4.34 0.21 -7.30
C ILE A 35 -5.45 -0.77 -7.69
N TRP A 36 -6.38 -0.32 -8.54
CA TRP A 36 -7.49 -1.14 -9.02
C TRP A 36 -7.04 -2.36 -9.80
N ARG A 37 -6.03 -2.23 -10.68
CA ARG A 37 -5.47 -3.37 -11.41
C ARG A 37 -4.84 -4.41 -10.46
N THR A 38 -4.08 -3.92 -9.49
CA THR A 38 -3.37 -4.77 -8.51
C THR A 38 -4.35 -5.52 -7.64
N PHE A 39 -5.40 -4.83 -7.17
CA PHE A 39 -6.49 -5.43 -6.41
C PHE A 39 -7.14 -6.60 -7.16
N TRP A 40 -7.52 -6.41 -8.43
CA TRP A 40 -8.15 -7.48 -9.21
C TRP A 40 -7.24 -8.69 -9.43
N ILE A 41 -5.95 -8.47 -9.71
CA ILE A 41 -4.97 -9.56 -9.90
C ILE A 41 -4.82 -10.38 -8.62
N LEU A 42 -4.69 -9.71 -7.47
CA LEU A 42 -4.54 -10.37 -6.17
C LEU A 42 -5.83 -11.08 -5.74
N LEU A 43 -6.98 -10.48 -6.03
CA LEU A 43 -8.29 -11.07 -5.75
C LEU A 43 -8.47 -12.37 -6.53
N ILE A 44 -8.16 -12.37 -7.83
CA ILE A 44 -8.21 -13.58 -8.66
C ILE A 44 -7.23 -14.64 -8.11
N ALA A 45 -5.99 -14.26 -7.80
CA ALA A 45 -5.02 -15.18 -7.21
C ALA A 45 -5.49 -15.75 -5.85
N THR A 46 -6.34 -15.04 -5.11
CA THR A 46 -6.92 -15.52 -3.85
C THR A 46 -8.11 -16.42 -4.06
N ILE A 47 -8.97 -16.12 -5.04
CA ILE A 47 -10.05 -17.03 -5.44
C ILE A 47 -9.47 -18.36 -5.93
N VAL A 48 -8.41 -18.33 -6.75
CA VAL A 48 -7.74 -19.54 -7.25
C VAL A 48 -7.18 -20.37 -6.11
N GLU A 49 -6.48 -19.74 -5.16
CA GLU A 49 -5.93 -20.43 -3.98
C GLU A 49 -7.02 -21.13 -3.15
N VAL A 50 -8.12 -20.42 -2.87
CA VAL A 50 -9.26 -20.96 -2.14
C VAL A 50 -9.92 -22.09 -2.93
N ALA A 51 -10.09 -21.95 -4.24
CA ALA A 51 -10.67 -22.99 -5.09
C ALA A 51 -9.81 -24.27 -5.11
N ILE A 52 -8.49 -24.15 -5.18
CA ILE A 52 -7.56 -25.30 -5.10
C ILE A 52 -7.67 -25.98 -3.73
N ALA A 53 -7.90 -25.22 -2.66
CA ALA A 53 -8.09 -25.77 -1.32
C ALA A 53 -9.32 -26.68 -1.18
N PHE A 54 -10.35 -26.46 -2.02
CA PHE A 54 -11.57 -27.30 -2.04
C PHE A 54 -11.41 -28.60 -2.84
N ILE A 55 -10.36 -28.73 -3.65
CA ILE A 55 -10.08 -29.95 -4.41
C ILE A 55 -9.35 -30.95 -3.49
N PRO A 56 -9.70 -32.25 -3.49
CA PRO A 56 -9.02 -33.27 -2.70
C PRO A 56 -7.65 -33.61 -3.32
N VAL A 57 -6.69 -32.70 -3.17
CA VAL A 57 -5.29 -32.86 -3.57
C VAL A 57 -4.42 -33.25 -2.36
N HIS A 58 -3.22 -33.81 -2.63
CA HIS A 58 -2.28 -34.17 -1.57
C HIS A 58 -1.86 -32.96 -0.74
N LYS A 59 -1.97 -33.06 0.59
CA LYS A 59 -1.75 -31.96 1.56
C LYS A 59 -0.46 -31.18 1.34
N GLU A 60 0.63 -31.86 0.98
CA GLU A 60 1.93 -31.23 0.71
C GLU A 60 1.87 -30.30 -0.49
N ILE A 61 1.15 -30.67 -1.55
CA ILE A 61 1.00 -29.87 -2.76
C ILE A 61 0.19 -28.60 -2.45
N LEU A 62 -0.86 -28.70 -1.62
CA LEU A 62 -1.61 -27.51 -1.18
C LEU A 62 -0.72 -26.58 -0.37
N GLN A 63 0.02 -27.12 0.61
CA GLN A 63 0.88 -26.32 1.47
C GLN A 63 1.93 -25.55 0.68
N TRP A 64 2.62 -26.21 -0.25
CA TRP A 64 3.60 -25.55 -1.13
C TRP A 64 2.94 -24.53 -2.05
N THR A 65 1.76 -24.81 -2.58
CA THR A 65 1.01 -23.88 -3.45
C THR A 65 0.57 -22.63 -2.69
N PHE A 66 0.04 -22.78 -1.49
CA PHE A 66 -0.36 -21.66 -0.61
C PHE A 66 0.84 -20.78 -0.25
N VAL A 67 1.96 -21.40 0.15
CA VAL A 67 3.19 -20.64 0.47
C VAL A 67 3.71 -19.91 -0.76
N ALA A 68 3.79 -20.58 -1.92
CA ALA A 68 4.28 -19.96 -3.16
C ALA A 68 3.39 -18.81 -3.63
N LEU A 69 2.06 -18.98 -3.62
CA LEU A 69 1.11 -17.92 -3.97
C LEU A 69 1.14 -16.76 -2.98
N THR A 70 1.36 -17.02 -1.69
CA THR A 70 1.50 -15.97 -0.67
C THR A 70 2.77 -15.14 -0.89
N ILE A 71 3.90 -15.78 -1.19
CA ILE A 71 5.14 -15.09 -1.55
C ILE A 71 4.94 -14.29 -2.83
N PHE A 72 4.33 -14.87 -3.86
CA PHE A 72 4.05 -14.17 -5.11
C PHE A 72 3.16 -12.94 -4.91
N LYS A 73 2.06 -13.08 -4.16
CA LYS A 73 1.14 -11.97 -3.85
C LYS A 73 1.85 -10.85 -3.08
N SER A 74 2.62 -11.19 -2.04
CA SER A 74 3.35 -10.19 -1.25
C SER A 74 4.43 -9.50 -2.07
N ALA A 75 5.19 -10.23 -2.89
CA ALA A 75 6.16 -9.66 -3.82
C ALA A 75 5.49 -8.77 -4.88
N TYR A 76 4.29 -9.13 -5.35
CA TYR A 76 3.53 -8.33 -6.32
C TYR A 76 2.97 -7.04 -5.70
N ILE A 77 2.42 -7.12 -4.48
CA ILE A 77 1.97 -5.95 -3.71
C ILE A 77 3.16 -5.03 -3.47
N VAL A 78 4.24 -5.54 -2.88
CA VAL A 78 5.45 -4.77 -2.61
C VAL A 78 6.02 -4.23 -3.91
N GLY A 79 6.12 -5.03 -4.96
CA GLY A 79 6.58 -4.57 -6.27
C GLY A 79 5.72 -3.45 -6.85
N VAL A 80 4.40 -3.52 -6.80
CA VAL A 80 3.53 -2.51 -7.44
C VAL A 80 3.26 -1.28 -6.56
N PHE A 81 3.16 -1.47 -5.25
CA PHE A 81 2.94 -0.38 -4.29
C PHE A 81 4.26 0.24 -3.79
N MET A 82 5.38 -0.50 -3.77
CA MET A 82 6.73 0.04 -3.52
C MET A 82 7.53 0.35 -4.80
N HIS A 83 7.05 0.07 -6.02
CA HIS A 83 7.63 0.67 -7.22
C HIS A 83 7.21 2.14 -7.34
N LEU A 84 7.69 2.88 -6.36
CA LEU A 84 7.91 4.31 -6.35
C LEU A 84 9.09 4.53 -7.25
N GLY A 85 8.82 4.69 -8.55
CA GLY A 85 9.84 5.01 -9.54
C GLY A 85 10.73 6.16 -9.03
N LYS A 86 11.97 5.83 -8.65
CA LYS A 86 13.12 6.73 -8.52
C LYS A 86 13.09 7.89 -7.52
N GLU A 87 12.00 8.19 -6.80
CA GLU A 87 11.94 9.48 -6.06
C GLU A 87 11.52 9.44 -4.58
N LYS A 88 10.99 8.35 -4.01
CA LYS A 88 10.31 8.42 -2.69
C LYS A 88 10.84 7.39 -1.69
N ARG A 89 11.98 7.68 -1.05
CA ARG A 89 12.54 6.84 0.04
C ARG A 89 11.70 6.84 1.31
N ASP A 90 10.93 7.89 1.53
CA ASP A 90 10.13 8.07 2.74
C ASP A 90 8.99 7.04 2.87
N LEU A 91 8.43 6.58 1.76
CA LEU A 91 7.41 5.53 1.76
C LEU A 91 7.98 4.15 2.08
N GLN A 92 9.26 3.89 1.79
CA GLN A 92 9.93 2.67 2.21
C GLN A 92 10.12 2.67 3.74
N TYR A 93 10.53 3.81 4.31
CA TYR A 93 10.62 3.99 5.76
C TYR A 93 9.26 3.88 6.45
N SER A 94 8.18 4.37 5.84
CA SER A 94 6.82 4.22 6.39
C SER A 94 6.36 2.78 6.56
N ILE A 95 6.93 1.82 5.82
CA ILE A 95 6.62 0.39 5.93
C ILE A 95 7.67 -0.36 6.77
N LEU A 96 8.95 0.02 6.66
CA LEU A 96 10.02 -0.56 7.48
C LEU A 96 9.90 -0.20 8.96
N LEU A 97 9.58 1.05 9.27
CA LEU A 97 9.49 1.56 10.65
C LEU A 97 8.48 0.77 11.51
N PRO A 98 7.21 0.56 11.11
CA PRO A 98 6.28 -0.23 11.91
C PRO A 98 6.72 -1.70 12.02
N PHE A 99 7.38 -2.26 10.99
CA PHE A 99 7.86 -3.64 11.03
C PHE A 99 8.98 -3.84 12.05
N VAL A 100 9.95 -2.95 12.08
CA VAL A 100 11.04 -2.96 13.06
C VAL A 100 10.51 -2.72 14.47
N LEU A 101 9.55 -1.81 14.63
CA LEU A 101 8.93 -1.51 15.92
C LEU A 101 8.22 -2.73 16.51
N ILE A 102 7.51 -3.52 15.69
CA ILE A 102 6.87 -4.76 16.15
C ILE A 102 7.90 -5.75 16.69
N VAL A 103 8.98 -6.00 15.94
CA VAL A 103 10.05 -6.92 16.38
C VAL A 103 10.70 -6.42 17.68
N TYR A 104 10.94 -5.11 17.78
CA TYR A 104 11.51 -4.49 18.97
C TYR A 104 10.58 -4.60 20.19
N LEU A 105 9.27 -4.37 20.03
CA LEU A 105 8.29 -4.53 21.11
C LEU A 105 8.18 -5.98 21.59
N ILE A 106 8.22 -6.95 20.67
CA ILE A 106 8.23 -8.37 21.04
C ILE A 106 9.47 -8.70 21.88
N ALA A 107 10.65 -8.23 21.46
CA ALA A 107 11.89 -8.44 22.19
C ALA A 107 11.85 -7.80 23.59
N LEU A 108 11.35 -6.57 23.71
CA LEU A 108 11.23 -5.85 24.97
C LEU A 108 10.25 -6.59 25.91
N CYS A 109 9.09 -7.01 25.40
CA CYS A 109 8.11 -7.77 26.16
C CYS A 109 8.66 -9.12 26.65
N LEU A 110 9.46 -9.81 25.83
CA LEU A 110 10.16 -11.04 26.22
C LEU A 110 11.19 -10.81 27.33
N ILE A 111 11.99 -9.74 27.24
CA ILE A 111 12.98 -9.40 28.25
C ILE A 111 12.31 -9.07 29.58
N GLU A 112 11.29 -8.21 29.56
CA GLU A 112 10.50 -7.87 30.76
C GLU A 112 9.81 -9.11 31.33
N GLY A 113 9.24 -9.97 30.48
CA GLY A 113 8.62 -11.23 30.91
C GLY A 113 9.60 -12.18 31.60
N ILE A 114 10.82 -12.32 31.07
CA ILE A 114 11.88 -13.13 31.68
C ILE A 114 12.37 -12.50 33.00
N TYR A 115 12.50 -11.17 33.04
CA TYR A 115 12.91 -10.47 34.25
C TYR A 115 11.89 -10.65 35.38
N LEU A 116 10.60 -10.48 35.10
CA LEU A 116 9.50 -10.72 36.04
C LEU A 116 9.43 -12.18 36.52
N HIS A 117 9.70 -13.14 35.64
CA HIS A 117 9.74 -14.56 36.01
C HIS A 117 10.92 -14.91 36.93
N ASN A 118 12.05 -14.22 36.80
CA ASN A 118 13.25 -14.51 37.61
C ASN A 118 13.24 -13.85 39.00
N ILE A 119 12.42 -12.81 39.21
CA ILE A 119 12.31 -12.09 40.49
C ILE A 119 11.07 -12.47 41.32
N GLY A 120 10.12 -13.21 40.73
CA GLY A 120 8.96 -13.77 41.40
C GLY A 120 9.16 -15.25 41.73
#